data_AF-A0ABD1U3X2-F1
#
_entry.id   AF-A0ABD1U3X2-F1
#
_cell.length_a   1.000
_cell.length_b   1.000
_cell.length_c   1.000
_cell.angle_alpha   90.00
_cell.angle_beta   90.00
_cell.angle_gamma   90.00
#
_symmetry.space_group_name_H-M   'P 1'
#
loop_
_entity.id
_entity.type
_entity.pdbx_description
1 polymer ?
#
loop_
_entity_poly.entity_id
_entity_poly.type
_entity_poly.pdbx_seq_one_letter_code
_entity_poly.pdbx_strand_id
1 'polypeptide(L)'
;MEDHATEMELWKKRSIYRIPSQVTDANMEAYKPHVASFGPYHHGEHHLRPMEDHKQRALLHFLRRSGKRVEFYVDALANVLQDLKDAYDQLDIRWQEDERAFLQLMLLDGCFILEIMQTTVPPSLSSHSLDIRWQDNDYAPNDPIFSAHGKLHIMPLLRSDMLLIGFFFSLLPFLG
;
A
#
# COMPACT_ATOMS: atom_id res chain seq x y z
N MET A 1 28.19 0.88 25.03
CA MET A 1 28.15 -0.32 24.17
C MET A 1 26.71 -0.73 23.85
N GLU A 2 25.74 -0.47 24.73
CA GLU A 2 24.28 -0.59 24.47
C GLU A 2 23.73 0.34 23.37
N ASP A 3 24.43 1.44 23.07
CA ASP A 3 23.96 2.52 22.19
C ASP A 3 24.04 2.17 20.68
N HIS A 4 25.19 1.66 20.22
CA HIS A 4 25.42 1.36 18.79
C HIS A 4 24.64 0.13 18.29
N ALA A 5 24.46 -0.89 19.13
CA ALA A 5 23.68 -2.07 18.76
C ALA A 5 22.19 -1.73 18.63
N THR A 6 21.67 -0.91 19.54
CA THR A 6 20.28 -0.43 19.52
C THR A 6 20.04 0.50 18.33
N GLU A 7 20.96 1.41 18.03
CA GLU A 7 20.93 2.25 16.84
C GLU A 7 20.90 1.41 15.54
N MET A 8 21.80 0.42 15.42
CA MET A 8 21.82 -0.46 14.23
C MET A 8 20.51 -1.23 14.05
N GLU A 9 19.92 -1.75 15.12
CA GLU A 9 18.62 -2.45 15.03
C GLU A 9 17.48 -1.50 14.66
N LEU A 10 17.49 -0.24 15.12
CA LEU A 10 16.52 0.77 14.71
C LEU A 10 16.62 1.09 13.21
N TRP A 11 17.83 1.25 12.67
CA TRP A 11 18.03 1.51 11.24
C TRP A 11 17.69 0.31 10.35
N LYS A 12 17.79 -0.92 10.87
CA LYS A 12 17.34 -2.13 10.14
C LYS A 12 15.83 -2.22 9.99
N LYS A 13 15.07 -1.70 10.96
CA LYS A 13 13.61 -1.78 10.92
C LYS A 13 12.97 -0.78 9.95
N ARG A 14 13.58 0.40 9.80
CA ARG A 14 13.07 1.49 8.96
C ARG A 14 13.27 1.19 7.47
N SER A 15 12.18 1.20 6.72
CA SER A 15 12.19 0.95 5.27
C SER A 15 11.32 1.92 4.46
N ILE A 16 10.51 2.76 5.12
CA ILE A 16 9.60 3.72 4.49
C ILE A 16 9.93 5.12 5.02
N TYR A 17 10.63 5.90 4.21
CA TYR A 17 11.17 7.20 4.62
C TYR A 17 10.25 8.34 4.19
N ARG A 18 10.03 9.30 5.09
CA ARG A 18 9.40 10.56 4.72
C ARG A 18 10.37 11.37 3.86
N ILE A 19 9.90 11.82 2.70
CA ILE A 19 10.72 12.60 1.78
C ILE A 19 10.97 13.99 2.41
N PRO A 20 12.24 14.43 2.55
CA PRO A 20 12.56 15.75 3.11
C PRO A 20 11.99 16.89 2.25
N SER A 21 11.53 17.97 2.89
CA SER A 21 10.89 19.09 2.19
C SER A 21 11.81 19.74 1.15
N GLN A 22 13.12 19.77 1.41
CA GLN A 22 14.11 20.33 0.48
C GLN A 22 14.16 19.60 -0.85
N VAL A 23 13.85 18.29 -0.86
CA VAL A 23 13.77 17.47 -2.08
C VAL A 23 12.44 17.71 -2.78
N THR A 24 11.34 17.79 -2.03
CA THR A 24 10.02 18.06 -2.60
C THR A 24 9.90 19.47 -3.18
N ASP A 25 10.60 20.45 -2.62
CA ASP A 25 10.56 21.84 -3.11
C ASP A 25 11.15 21.99 -4.53
N ALA A 26 12.06 21.09 -4.92
CA ALA A 26 12.66 21.08 -6.25
C ALA A 26 11.71 20.55 -7.34
N ASN A 27 10.82 19.62 -7.00
CA ASN A 27 9.79 19.09 -7.91
C ASN A 27 8.61 18.48 -7.15
N MET A 28 7.75 19.34 -6.60
CA MET A 28 6.67 18.92 -5.70
C MET A 28 5.71 17.92 -6.36
N GLU A 29 5.49 18.03 -7.67
CA GLU A 29 4.58 17.17 -8.42
C GLU A 29 5.11 15.74 -8.61
N ALA A 30 6.43 15.53 -8.57
CA ALA A 30 7.02 14.19 -8.69
C ALA A 30 6.96 13.36 -7.39
N TYR A 31 6.69 14.01 -6.27
CA TYR A 31 6.70 13.40 -4.93
C TYR A 31 5.32 13.42 -4.27
N LYS A 32 4.27 13.67 -5.05
CA LYS A 32 2.89 13.65 -4.58
C LYS A 32 2.09 12.59 -5.31
N PRO A 33 1.25 11.82 -4.59
CA PRO A 33 0.34 10.91 -5.24
C PRO A 33 -0.70 11.69 -6.07
N HIS A 34 -1.05 11.12 -7.22
CA HIS A 34 -1.99 11.69 -8.16
C HIS A 34 -3.43 11.27 -7.87
N VAL A 35 -3.67 10.00 -7.58
CA VAL A 35 -5.01 9.39 -7.50
C VAL A 35 -5.26 8.63 -6.20
N ALA A 36 -4.23 8.09 -5.55
CA ALA A 36 -4.37 7.29 -4.33
C ALA A 36 -3.24 7.56 -3.34
N SER A 37 -3.58 7.82 -2.08
CA SER A 37 -2.61 7.68 -1.00
C SER A 37 -2.39 6.20 -0.71
N PHE A 38 -1.19 5.81 -0.33
CA PHE A 38 -0.95 4.52 0.27
C PHE A 38 -0.04 4.72 1.48
N GLY A 39 -0.48 4.22 2.61
CA GLY A 39 0.11 4.47 3.90
C GLY A 39 -0.25 5.85 4.48
N PRO A 40 0.38 6.19 5.62
CA PRO A 40 0.00 7.29 6.50
C PRO A 40 0.34 8.69 5.99
N TYR A 41 1.38 8.85 5.16
CA TYR A 41 1.98 10.16 4.84
C TYR A 41 1.05 11.07 4.02
N HIS A 42 0.30 10.51 3.08
CA HIS A 42 -0.63 11.27 2.22
C HIS A 42 -2.10 11.02 2.59
N HIS A 43 -2.35 10.32 3.70
CA HIS A 43 -3.70 9.93 4.07
C HIS A 43 -4.54 11.12 4.51
N GLY A 44 -5.67 11.31 3.84
CA GLY A 44 -6.67 12.34 4.14
C GLY A 44 -6.62 13.58 3.24
N GLU A 45 -5.64 13.66 2.34
CA GLU A 45 -5.54 14.72 1.32
C GLU A 45 -6.79 14.73 0.44
N HIS A 46 -7.37 15.92 0.25
CA HIS A 46 -8.73 16.06 -0.30
C HIS A 46 -8.88 15.45 -1.69
N HIS A 47 -7.86 15.59 -2.56
CA HIS A 47 -7.89 15.05 -3.92
C HIS A 47 -7.74 13.53 -3.99
N LEU A 48 -7.26 12.87 -2.93
CA LEU A 48 -7.06 11.42 -2.88
C LEU A 48 -8.24 10.66 -2.27
N ARG A 49 -9.10 11.37 -1.53
CA ARG A 49 -10.28 10.78 -0.85
C ARG A 49 -11.19 9.95 -1.75
N PRO A 50 -11.45 10.31 -3.03
CA PRO A 50 -12.30 9.49 -3.89
C PRO A 50 -11.82 8.04 -4.03
N MET A 51 -10.51 7.77 -3.89
CA MET A 51 -9.99 6.41 -3.98
C MET A 51 -10.22 5.57 -2.73
N GLU A 52 -10.49 6.19 -1.57
CA GLU A 52 -10.73 5.46 -0.33
C GLU A 52 -11.98 4.56 -0.42
N ASP A 53 -13.02 5.01 -1.14
CA ASP A 53 -14.21 4.19 -1.41
C ASP A 53 -13.86 2.96 -2.25
N HIS A 54 -12.93 3.10 -3.20
CA HIS A 54 -12.47 1.97 -4.02
C HIS A 54 -11.61 0.98 -3.23
N LYS A 55 -10.84 1.44 -2.24
CA LYS A 55 -10.13 0.56 -1.31
C LYS A 55 -11.09 -0.25 -0.43
N GLN A 56 -12.15 0.38 0.08
CA GLN A 56 -13.19 -0.33 0.83
C GLN A 56 -13.86 -1.40 -0.03
N ARG A 57 -14.18 -1.08 -1.28
CA ARG A 57 -14.73 -2.05 -2.24
C ARG A 57 -13.75 -3.19 -2.49
N ALA A 58 -12.47 -2.90 -2.69
CA ALA A 58 -11.42 -3.89 -2.85
C ALA A 58 -11.33 -4.84 -1.65
N LEU A 59 -11.38 -4.32 -0.42
CA LEU A 59 -11.45 -5.15 0.79
C LEU A 59 -12.65 -6.10 0.76
N LEU A 60 -13.85 -5.64 0.37
CA LEU A 60 -15.03 -6.50 0.29
C LEU A 60 -14.87 -7.64 -0.73
N HIS A 61 -14.32 -7.34 -1.91
CA HIS A 61 -14.01 -8.36 -2.91
C HIS A 61 -12.95 -9.35 -2.40
N PHE A 62 -11.87 -8.84 -1.81
CA PHE A 62 -10.83 -9.65 -1.20
C PHE A 62 -11.37 -10.61 -0.13
N LEU A 63 -12.19 -10.12 0.80
CA LEU A 63 -12.79 -10.94 1.85
C LEU A 63 -13.69 -12.03 1.28
N ARG A 64 -14.55 -11.69 0.30
CA ARG A 64 -15.43 -12.67 -0.36
C ARG A 64 -14.63 -13.78 -1.03
N ARG A 65 -13.57 -13.43 -1.77
CA ARG A 65 -12.73 -14.40 -2.49
C ARG A 65 -11.89 -15.24 -1.52
N SER A 66 -11.44 -14.66 -0.40
CA SER A 66 -10.69 -15.39 0.62
C SER A 66 -11.52 -16.37 1.47
N GLY A 67 -12.84 -16.12 1.60
CA GLY A 67 -13.71 -16.86 2.51
C GLY A 67 -13.43 -16.62 4.00
N LYS A 68 -12.51 -15.72 4.34
CA LYS A 68 -12.16 -15.39 5.73
C LYS A 68 -12.87 -14.10 6.17
N ARG A 69 -13.12 -14.00 7.47
CA ARG A 69 -13.69 -12.78 8.06
C ARG A 69 -12.60 -11.73 8.25
N VAL A 70 -13.02 -10.46 8.34
CA VAL A 70 -12.10 -9.32 8.50
C VAL A 70 -11.23 -9.44 9.75
N GLU A 71 -11.78 -10.01 10.84
CA GLU A 71 -11.07 -10.16 12.11
C GLU A 71 -9.80 -11.03 11.96
N PHE A 72 -9.82 -12.04 11.08
CA PHE A 72 -8.65 -12.86 10.79
C PHE A 72 -7.46 -12.03 10.30
N TYR A 73 -7.73 -11.03 9.44
CA TYR A 73 -6.69 -10.17 8.87
C TYR A 73 -6.27 -9.08 9.84
N VAL A 74 -7.21 -8.53 10.61
CA VAL A 74 -6.91 -7.57 11.67
C VAL A 74 -6.01 -8.20 12.72
N ASP A 75 -6.29 -9.43 13.16
CA ASP A 75 -5.46 -10.17 14.12
C ASP A 75 -4.05 -10.43 13.55
N ALA A 76 -3.97 -10.80 12.26
CA ALA A 76 -2.70 -11.01 11.58
C ALA A 76 -1.86 -9.72 11.50
N LEU A 77 -2.49 -8.58 11.19
CA LEU A 77 -1.81 -7.28 11.17
C LEU A 77 -1.45 -6.79 12.58
N ALA A 78 -2.29 -7.06 13.58
CA ALA A 78 -2.03 -6.72 14.97
C ALA A 78 -0.75 -7.40 15.50
N ASN A 79 -0.51 -8.65 15.09
CA ASN A 79 0.71 -9.39 15.47
C ASN A 79 2.00 -8.75 14.92
N VAL A 80 1.92 -7.93 13.88
CA VAL A 80 3.07 -7.24 13.26
C VAL A 80 2.95 -5.71 13.36
N LEU A 81 2.04 -5.20 14.20
CA LEU A 81 1.73 -3.78 14.27
C LEU A 81 2.95 -2.92 14.58
N GLN A 82 3.77 -3.34 15.55
CA GLN A 82 4.96 -2.57 15.91
C GLN A 82 5.99 -2.57 14.79
N ASP A 83 6.18 -3.68 14.09
CA ASP A 83 7.08 -3.75 12.93
C ASP A 83 6.58 -2.85 11.78
N LEU A 84 5.26 -2.80 11.55
CA LEU A 84 4.66 -1.89 10.59
C LEU A 84 4.89 -0.43 10.97
N LYS A 85 4.74 -0.06 12.26
CA LYS A 85 5.01 1.30 12.74
C LYS A 85 6.50 1.65 12.64
N ASP A 86 7.38 0.74 13.05
CA ASP A 86 8.84 0.89 13.03
C ASP A 86 9.40 0.98 11.61
N ALA A 87 8.67 0.47 10.60
CA ALA A 87 9.04 0.60 9.20
C ALA A 87 8.98 2.05 8.70
N TYR A 88 8.13 2.91 9.27
CA TYR A 88 7.98 4.31 8.88
C TYR A 88 8.93 5.23 9.63
N ASP A 89 9.67 6.07 8.92
CA ASP A 89 10.40 7.19 9.53
C ASP A 89 9.46 8.35 9.86
N GLN A 90 9.53 8.87 11.09
CA GLN A 90 8.73 10.03 11.52
C GLN A 90 7.21 9.83 11.37
N LEU A 91 6.70 8.64 11.69
CA LEU A 91 5.27 8.35 11.69
C LEU A 91 4.51 9.31 12.62
N ASP A 92 3.47 9.97 12.10
CA ASP A 92 2.68 10.95 12.85
C ASP A 92 2.08 10.35 14.14
N ILE A 93 2.03 11.16 15.21
CA ILE A 93 1.54 10.74 16.53
C ILE A 93 0.13 10.14 16.49
N ARG A 94 -0.75 10.61 15.59
CA ARG A 94 -2.10 10.06 15.41
C ARG A 94 -2.09 8.55 15.11
N TRP A 95 -1.10 8.09 14.35
CA TRP A 95 -0.95 6.70 13.94
C TRP A 95 -0.21 5.86 14.98
N GLN A 96 0.55 6.52 15.86
CA GLN A 96 1.15 5.89 17.03
C GLN A 96 0.08 5.60 18.09
N GLU A 97 -0.82 6.55 18.34
CA GLU A 97 -1.84 6.48 19.40
C GLU A 97 -3.09 5.71 18.98
N ASP A 98 -3.59 5.87 17.75
CA ASP A 98 -4.77 5.17 17.26
C ASP A 98 -4.40 3.94 16.43
N GLU A 99 -4.10 2.86 17.14
CA GLU A 99 -3.73 1.57 16.54
C GLU A 99 -4.83 1.02 15.63
N ARG A 100 -6.09 1.22 16.01
CA ARG A 100 -7.24 0.73 15.25
C ARG A 100 -7.33 1.44 13.91
N ALA A 101 -7.21 2.77 13.90
CA ALA A 101 -7.21 3.55 12.67
C ALA A 101 -6.01 3.20 11.78
N PHE A 102 -4.82 2.99 12.37
CA PHE A 102 -3.64 2.58 11.62
C PHE A 102 -3.79 1.19 11.00
N LEU A 103 -4.28 0.20 11.76
CA LEU A 103 -4.54 -1.15 11.23
C LEU A 103 -5.60 -1.13 10.12
N GLN A 104 -6.64 -0.30 10.27
CA GLN A 104 -7.65 -0.12 9.22
C GLN A 104 -7.03 0.45 7.94
N LEU A 105 -6.15 1.46 8.06
CA LEU A 105 -5.43 2.03 6.94
C LEU A 105 -4.56 0.97 6.24
N MET A 106 -3.74 0.23 7.00
CA MET A 106 -2.87 -0.81 6.46
C MET A 106 -3.65 -1.92 5.77
N LEU A 107 -4.80 -2.33 6.34
CA LEU A 107 -5.64 -3.36 5.75
C LEU A 107 -6.26 -2.90 4.42
N LEU A 108 -6.81 -1.69 4.37
CA LEU A 108 -7.42 -1.14 3.16
C LEU A 108 -6.39 -0.98 2.05
N ASP A 109 -5.23 -0.40 2.36
CA ASP A 109 -4.15 -0.16 1.40
C ASP A 109 -3.54 -1.49 0.92
N GLY A 110 -3.27 -2.42 1.84
CA GLY A 110 -2.73 -3.73 1.52
C GLY A 110 -3.65 -4.54 0.60
N CYS A 111 -4.96 -4.60 0.92
CA CYS A 111 -5.92 -5.27 0.04
C CYS A 111 -6.00 -4.61 -1.34
N PHE A 112 -6.00 -3.28 -1.41
CA PHE A 112 -6.08 -2.56 -2.67
C PHE A 112 -4.82 -2.76 -3.53
N ILE A 113 -3.63 -2.75 -2.93
CA ILE A 113 -2.36 -3.08 -3.60
C ILE A 113 -2.41 -4.51 -4.15
N LEU A 114 -2.89 -5.48 -3.37
CA LEU A 114 -3.01 -6.86 -3.82
C LEU A 114 -3.96 -7.01 -5.01
N GLU A 115 -5.10 -6.31 -5.02
CA GLU A 115 -6.02 -6.28 -6.18
C GLU A 115 -5.33 -5.66 -7.40
N ILE A 116 -4.63 -4.54 -7.22
CA ILE A 116 -3.86 -3.89 -8.30
C ILE A 116 -2.86 -4.88 -8.87
N MET A 117 -1.97 -5.46 -8.06
CA MET A 117 -0.94 -6.39 -8.51
C MET A 117 -1.52 -7.55 -9.32
N GLN A 118 -2.61 -8.16 -8.86
CA GLN A 118 -3.28 -9.26 -9.57
C GLN A 118 -3.78 -8.87 -10.95
N THR A 119 -4.27 -7.63 -11.14
CA THR A 119 -4.71 -7.18 -12.47
C THR A 119 -3.59 -6.91 -13.46
N THR A 120 -2.33 -6.86 -12.99
CA THR A 120 -1.17 -6.49 -13.81
C THR A 120 -0.33 -7.69 -14.25
N VAL A 121 -0.45 -8.83 -13.56
CA VAL A 121 0.29 -10.04 -13.87
C VAL A 121 -0.41 -10.78 -15.00
N PRO A 122 0.27 -11.05 -16.14
CA PRO A 122 -0.33 -11.84 -17.20
C PRO A 122 -0.66 -13.25 -16.68
N PRO A 123 -1.72 -13.92 -17.19
CA PRO A 123 -2.14 -15.24 -16.72
C PRO A 123 -1.03 -16.32 -16.75
N SER A 124 0.00 -16.11 -17.56
CA SER A 124 1.17 -16.99 -17.67
C SER A 124 2.18 -16.85 -16.53
N LEU A 125 2.15 -15.76 -15.75
CA LEU A 125 3.07 -15.47 -14.65
C LEU A 125 2.38 -15.44 -13.27
N SER A 126 1.05 -15.60 -13.22
CA SER A 126 0.36 -15.81 -11.94
C SER A 126 0.76 -17.19 -11.39
N SER A 127 1.65 -17.20 -10.40
CA SER A 127 2.03 -18.42 -9.71
C SER A 127 0.77 -19.07 -9.10
N HIS A 128 0.63 -20.38 -9.25
CA HIS A 128 -0.42 -21.18 -8.61
C HIS A 128 -0.29 -21.20 -7.06
N SER A 129 0.55 -20.34 -6.47
CA SER A 129 0.92 -20.34 -5.06
C SER A 129 0.00 -19.49 -4.18
N LEU A 130 -0.77 -18.58 -4.78
CA LEU A 130 -1.92 -17.93 -4.15
C LEU A 130 -3.18 -18.65 -4.63
N ASP A 131 -3.50 -19.78 -4.00
CA ASP A 131 -4.63 -20.68 -4.30
C ASP A 131 -6.04 -20.06 -4.15
N ILE A 132 -6.11 -18.75 -3.93
CA ILE A 132 -7.36 -18.02 -4.00
C ILE A 132 -7.67 -17.88 -5.49
N ARG A 133 -8.78 -18.47 -5.95
CA ARG A 133 -9.23 -18.43 -7.34
C ARG A 133 -9.62 -17.00 -7.74
N TRP A 134 -8.63 -16.14 -7.99
CA TRP A 134 -8.75 -14.78 -8.53
C TRP A 134 -8.98 -14.78 -10.06
N GLN A 135 -9.44 -15.90 -10.62
CA GLN A 135 -9.46 -16.13 -12.07
C GLN A 135 -10.68 -15.51 -12.75
N ASP A 136 -11.71 -15.15 -11.98
CA ASP A 136 -12.84 -14.33 -12.41
C ASP A 136 -12.73 -12.94 -11.78
N ASN A 137 -12.48 -11.93 -12.61
CA ASN A 137 -12.60 -10.53 -12.22
C ASN A 137 -14.08 -10.26 -11.89
N ASP A 138 -14.46 -10.39 -10.62
CA ASP A 138 -15.83 -10.19 -10.13
C ASP A 138 -16.24 -8.71 -10.06
N TYR A 139 -15.41 -7.81 -10.58
CA TYR A 139 -15.76 -6.42 -10.85
C TYR A 139 -16.61 -6.30 -12.12
N ALA A 140 -17.56 -5.37 -12.09
CA ALA A 140 -18.40 -5.09 -13.24
C ALA A 140 -17.58 -4.59 -14.45
N PRO A 141 -18.01 -4.86 -15.71
CA PRO A 141 -17.32 -4.39 -16.90
C PRO A 141 -17.17 -2.86 -17.01
N ASN A 142 -18.02 -2.11 -16.30
CA ASN A 142 -17.98 -0.64 -16.21
C ASN A 142 -17.38 -0.13 -14.88
N ASP A 143 -16.70 -0.99 -14.12
CA ASP A 143 -16.01 -0.56 -12.90
C ASP A 143 -14.94 0.50 -13.23
N PRO A 144 -14.88 1.64 -12.52
CA PRO A 144 -13.97 2.72 -12.87
C PRO A 144 -12.48 2.38 -12.68
N ILE A 145 -12.14 1.37 -11.89
CA ILE A 145 -10.75 1.04 -11.52
C ILE A 145 -10.29 -0.28 -12.16
N PHE A 146 -11.07 -1.35 -11.99
CA PHE A 146 -10.69 -2.72 -12.34
C PHE A 146 -11.33 -3.22 -13.65
N SER A 147 -12.09 -2.39 -14.36
CA SER A 147 -12.51 -2.69 -15.75
C SER A 147 -11.36 -2.53 -16.75
N ALA A 148 -11.59 -2.91 -18.01
CA ALA A 148 -10.66 -2.63 -19.10
C ALA A 148 -10.35 -1.12 -19.24
N HIS A 149 -11.33 -0.25 -19.01
CA HIS A 149 -11.14 1.19 -19.07
C HIS A 149 -10.26 1.69 -17.91
N GLY A 150 -10.55 1.26 -16.68
CA GLY A 150 -9.74 1.61 -15.51
C GLY A 150 -8.30 1.08 -15.61
N LYS A 151 -8.13 -0.14 -16.13
CA LYS A 151 -6.81 -0.72 -16.42
C LYS A 151 -5.99 0.10 -17.41
N LEU A 152 -6.65 0.73 -18.39
CA LEU A 152 -5.99 1.56 -19.39
C LEU A 152 -5.63 2.95 -18.88
N HIS A 153 -6.53 3.60 -18.13
CA HIS A 153 -6.40 5.03 -17.79
C HIS A 153 -5.98 5.31 -16.34
N ILE A 154 -6.40 4.47 -15.39
CA ILE A 154 -6.18 4.71 -13.96
C ILE A 154 -5.00 3.90 -13.43
N MET A 155 -4.83 2.67 -13.89
CA MET A 155 -3.76 1.78 -13.41
C MET A 155 -2.34 2.34 -13.57
N PRO A 156 -1.97 3.06 -14.65
CA PRO A 156 -0.66 3.71 -14.71
C PRO A 156 -0.42 4.72 -13.59
N LEU A 157 -1.46 5.50 -13.22
CA LEU A 157 -1.39 6.49 -12.14
C LEU A 157 -1.29 5.80 -10.78
N LEU A 158 -2.10 4.77 -10.54
CA LEU A 158 -2.03 3.97 -9.31
C LEU A 158 -0.65 3.34 -9.11
N ARG A 159 -0.05 2.81 -10.19
CA ARG A 159 1.32 2.28 -10.13
C ARG A 159 2.34 3.36 -9.80
N SER A 160 2.20 4.56 -10.38
CA SER A 160 3.05 5.70 -10.05
C SER A 160 2.96 6.05 -8.56
N ASP A 161 1.74 6.12 -8.03
CA ASP A 161 1.50 6.42 -6.61
C ASP A 161 2.03 5.32 -5.68
N MET A 162 1.92 4.04 -6.07
CA MET A 162 2.49 2.93 -5.31
C MET A 162 4.01 3.02 -5.16
N LEU A 163 4.72 3.61 -6.14
CA LEU A 163 6.18 3.81 -6.07
C LEU A 163 6.57 4.88 -5.05
N LEU A 164 5.63 5.71 -4.59
CA LEU A 164 5.89 6.73 -3.56
C LEU A 164 5.93 6.15 -2.13
N ILE A 165 5.38 4.95 -1.91
CA ILE A 165 5.40 4.25 -0.59
C ILE A 165 6.82 3.83 -0.19
N GLY A 166 7.74 3.73 -1.15
CA GLY A 166 9.11 3.30 -0.92
C GLY A 166 9.97 3.68 -2.11
N PHE A 167 10.48 4.91 -2.08
CA PHE A 167 11.36 5.49 -3.09
C PHE A 167 12.53 4.55 -3.42
N PHE A 168 12.42 3.78 -4.51
CA PHE A 168 13.49 3.36 -5.44
C PHE A 168 14.89 2.89 -4.96
N PHE A 169 15.21 2.75 -3.67
CA PHE A 169 16.58 2.54 -3.19
C PHE A 169 16.95 1.10 -2.82
N SER A 170 16.02 0.15 -2.81
CA SER A 170 16.33 -1.29 -2.63
C SER A 170 16.51 -2.07 -3.95
N LEU A 171 16.30 -1.46 -5.12
CA LEU A 171 16.43 -2.12 -6.43
C LEU A 171 17.53 -1.58 -7.35
N LEU A 172 18.21 -0.47 -7.00
CA LEU A 172 19.38 -0.03 -7.75
C LEU A 172 20.56 -1.05 -7.79
N PRO A 173 20.75 -1.97 -6.81
CA PRO A 173 21.76 -3.01 -6.92
C PRO A 173 21.36 -4.23 -7.78
N PHE A 174 20.15 -4.28 -8.36
CA PHE A 174 19.67 -5.42 -9.17
C PHE A 174 19.39 -5.06 -10.65
N LEU A 175 19.77 -3.86 -11.08
CA LEU A 175 19.81 -3.44 -12.49
C LEU A 175 21.25 -3.18 -12.97
N GLY A 176 22.20 -3.97 -12.45
CA GLY A 176 23.59 -4.06 -12.88
C GLY A 176 24.07 -5.51 -12.85
#